data_AF-A0A1H8WBG1-F1
#
_entry.id   AF-A0A1H8WBG1-F1
#
_cell.length_a   1.000
_cell.length_b   1.000
_cell.length_c   1.000
_cell.angle_alpha   90.00
_cell.angle_beta   90.00
_cell.angle_gamma   90.00
#
_symmetry.space_group_name_H-M   'P 1'
#
loop_
_entity.id
_entity.type
_entity.pdbx_description
1 polymer ?
#
loop_
_entity_poly.entity_id
_entity_poly.type
_entity_poly.pdbx_seq_one_letter_code
_entity_poly.pdbx_strand_id
1 'polypeptide(L)'
;MANETGDSVKDRFAQRFDDENDEKSENEQNENQEKKEKKERMVKSSKNEKAVNIKSEWTNHSIYLNGDLASSLSHNYKRLDLDLDQDYGLSIKKTRHYYPLIVKLGLERLEELESKEIKERIEELEVK
;
A
#
# COMPACT_ATOMS: atom_id res chain seq x y z
N MET A 1 33.36 -10.84 46.02
CA MET A 1 32.99 -9.43 45.79
C MET A 1 32.02 -9.43 44.63
N ALA A 2 30.73 -9.31 44.93
CA ALA A 2 29.64 -9.50 43.96
C ALA A 2 29.24 -8.15 43.33
N ASN A 3 28.90 -8.19 42.04
CA ASN A 3 28.59 -7.06 41.17
C ASN A 3 27.39 -6.24 41.65
N GLU A 4 27.60 -4.98 42.04
CA GLU A 4 26.54 -4.03 42.47
C GLU A 4 26.11 -3.03 41.37
N THR A 5 26.42 -3.28 40.09
CA THR A 5 26.11 -2.35 38.99
C THR A 5 24.99 -2.82 38.05
N GLY A 6 24.41 -4.00 38.31
CA GLY A 6 23.35 -4.58 37.47
C GLY A 6 21.91 -4.16 37.86
N ASP A 7 21.70 -3.72 39.10
CA ASP A 7 20.36 -3.49 39.65
C ASP A 7 19.80 -2.11 39.26
N SER A 8 20.62 -1.06 39.34
CA SER A 8 20.20 0.31 39.03
C SER A 8 19.82 0.54 37.56
N VAL A 9 20.29 -0.32 36.66
CA VAL A 9 19.94 -0.26 35.24
C VAL A 9 18.58 -0.92 35.00
N LYS A 10 18.28 -2.03 35.68
CA LYS A 10 17.00 -2.73 35.56
C LYS A 10 15.85 -1.91 36.13
N ASP A 11 16.05 -1.23 37.25
CA ASP A 11 15.04 -0.34 37.83
C ASP A 11 14.68 0.83 36.90
N ARG A 12 15.68 1.39 36.19
CA ARG A 12 15.43 2.44 35.19
C ARG A 12 14.67 1.96 33.95
N PHE A 13 14.78 0.68 33.59
CA PHE A 13 14.00 0.11 32.50
C PHE A 13 12.58 -0.27 32.96
N ALA A 14 12.42 -0.83 34.18
CA ALA A 14 11.12 -1.18 34.73
C ALA A 14 10.20 0.04 34.90
N GLN A 15 10.74 1.18 35.35
CA GLN A 15 9.96 2.41 35.56
C GLN A 15 9.30 2.99 34.29
N ARG A 16 9.72 2.56 33.09
CA ARG A 16 9.14 3.03 31.82
C ARG A 16 8.04 2.11 31.28
N PHE A 17 7.91 0.90 31.83
CA PHE A 17 6.99 -0.14 31.35
C PHE A 17 5.96 -0.58 32.41
N ASP A 18 6.02 -0.04 33.63
CA ASP A 18 5.15 -0.42 34.76
C ASP A 18 4.11 0.65 35.12
N ASP A 19 3.74 1.51 34.17
CA ASP A 19 2.52 2.32 34.28
C ASP A 19 1.54 1.84 33.22
N GLU A 20 0.44 1.27 33.72
CA GLU A 20 -0.70 0.67 33.02
C GLU A 20 -0.53 -0.74 32.44
N ASN A 21 -0.77 -1.74 33.29
CA ASN A 21 -1.52 -2.90 32.84
C ASN A 21 -2.40 -3.46 33.98
N ASP A 22 -3.71 -3.21 33.92
CA ASP A 22 -4.68 -4.09 34.58
C ASP A 22 -5.94 -4.27 33.72
N GLU A 23 -5.96 -5.46 33.09
CA GLU A 23 -7.10 -6.34 32.78
C GLU A 23 -8.16 -6.02 31.70
N LYS A 24 -8.01 -6.77 30.59
CA LYS A 24 -9.00 -7.55 29.80
C LYS A 24 -10.46 -7.05 29.70
N SER A 25 -10.93 -6.89 28.45
CA SER A 25 -11.93 -7.79 27.82
C SER A 25 -12.26 -7.36 26.38
N GLU A 26 -12.62 -8.36 25.57
CA GLU A 26 -13.07 -8.29 24.18
C GLU A 26 -14.16 -7.22 23.95
N ASN A 27 -14.01 -6.39 22.91
CA ASN A 27 -15.12 -6.14 21.96
C ASN A 27 -14.62 -5.46 20.68
N GLU A 28 -15.13 -5.95 19.56
CA GLU A 28 -15.09 -5.29 18.27
C GLU A 28 -15.73 -3.91 18.38
N GLN A 29 -15.05 -2.83 17.98
CA GLN A 29 -15.74 -1.73 17.30
C GLN A 29 -14.79 -0.79 16.55
N ASN A 30 -15.22 -0.57 15.32
CA ASN A 30 -14.68 0.23 14.25
C ASN A 30 -14.90 1.71 14.56
N GLU A 31 -13.87 2.42 15.02
CA GLU A 31 -13.94 3.87 15.27
C GLU A 31 -13.49 4.67 14.04
N ASN A 32 -14.43 4.80 13.11
CA ASN A 32 -14.42 5.86 12.11
C ASN A 32 -15.21 7.05 12.66
N GLN A 33 -14.56 7.93 13.41
CA GLN A 33 -15.10 9.27 13.67
C GLN A 33 -13.96 10.28 13.78
N GLU A 34 -13.81 11.13 12.76
CA GLU A 34 -13.63 12.56 13.04
C GLU A 34 -14.14 13.43 11.87
N LYS A 35 -14.98 14.39 12.26
CA LYS A 35 -15.27 15.69 11.62
C LYS A 35 -16.14 15.71 10.36
N LYS A 36 -17.45 15.65 10.60
CA LYS A 36 -18.43 16.51 9.90
C LYS A 36 -18.57 17.83 10.68
N GLU A 37 -18.94 18.87 9.93
CA GLU A 37 -19.34 20.23 10.35
C GLU A 37 -18.26 21.32 10.35
N LYS A 38 -18.05 21.87 9.14
CA LYS A 38 -18.06 23.33 8.92
C LYS A 38 -18.35 23.62 7.44
N LYS A 39 -19.61 23.93 7.13
CA LYS A 39 -19.97 24.69 5.93
C LYS A 39 -19.94 26.17 6.32
N GLU A 40 -19.17 26.97 5.59
CA GLU A 40 -19.68 28.03 4.69
C GLU A 40 -18.64 29.14 4.43
N ARG A 41 -18.70 29.66 3.18
CA ARG A 41 -18.19 30.94 2.61
C ARG A 41 -16.75 30.90 2.07
N MET A 42 -16.60 30.62 0.78
CA MET A 42 -16.43 31.58 -0.35
C MET A 42 -15.19 32.49 -0.18
N VAL A 43 -14.31 32.78 -1.14
CA VAL A 43 -14.12 32.48 -2.58
C VAL A 43 -12.77 33.15 -2.93
N LYS A 44 -11.91 32.54 -3.76
CA LYS A 44 -11.34 33.06 -5.04
C LYS A 44 -9.94 32.53 -5.37
N SER A 45 -9.87 32.10 -6.63
CA SER A 45 -8.73 32.04 -7.54
C SER A 45 -7.53 31.18 -7.19
N SER A 46 -7.43 30.03 -7.86
CA SER A 46 -6.46 29.90 -8.95
C SER A 46 -6.97 28.89 -9.97
N LYS A 47 -7.04 29.32 -11.23
CA LYS A 47 -7.15 28.43 -12.39
C LYS A 47 -5.97 27.46 -12.31
N ASN A 48 -6.26 26.18 -12.12
CA ASN A 48 -5.47 25.13 -12.72
C ASN A 48 -6.40 23.97 -13.05
N GLU A 49 -6.57 23.77 -14.36
CA GLU A 49 -6.81 22.52 -15.05
C GLU A 49 -7.69 21.50 -14.30
N LYS A 50 -8.93 21.38 -14.78
CA LYS A 50 -9.90 20.31 -14.48
C LYS A 50 -9.22 19.11 -13.81
N ALA A 51 -9.21 19.09 -12.47
CA ALA A 51 -8.78 17.93 -11.72
C ALA A 51 -9.82 16.84 -11.97
N VAL A 52 -9.64 16.11 -13.06
CA VAL A 52 -10.49 15.00 -13.46
C VAL A 52 -10.50 14.03 -12.30
N ASN A 53 -11.68 13.84 -11.73
CA ASN A 53 -11.86 12.94 -10.62
C ASN A 53 -11.74 11.51 -11.17
N ILE A 54 -10.51 11.01 -11.20
CA ILE A 54 -10.19 9.66 -11.69
C ILE A 54 -11.03 8.57 -11.01
N LYS A 55 -11.54 8.80 -9.79
CA LYS A 55 -12.45 7.86 -9.13
C LYS A 55 -13.86 7.84 -9.72
N SER A 56 -14.32 8.90 -10.37
CA SER A 56 -15.65 8.94 -11.02
C SER A 56 -15.63 8.46 -12.46
N GLU A 57 -14.45 8.42 -13.10
CA GLU A 57 -14.32 8.01 -14.51
C GLU A 57 -13.78 6.59 -14.69
N TRP A 58 -13.03 6.04 -13.73
CA TRP A 58 -12.41 4.72 -13.89
C TRP A 58 -13.26 3.61 -13.30
N THR A 59 -13.50 2.56 -14.07
CA THR A 59 -14.15 1.33 -13.63
C THR A 59 -13.24 0.57 -12.66
N ASN A 60 -13.74 0.23 -11.47
CA ASN A 60 -13.01 -0.64 -10.56
C ASN A 60 -13.02 -2.08 -11.09
N HIS A 61 -11.85 -2.70 -11.13
CA HIS A 61 -11.70 -4.12 -11.43
C HIS A 61 -10.88 -4.78 -10.32
N SER A 62 -11.37 -5.91 -9.81
CA SER A 62 -10.70 -6.68 -8.76
C SER A 62 -10.23 -8.01 -9.33
N ILE A 63 -8.96 -8.35 -9.10
CA ILE A 63 -8.30 -9.54 -9.66
C ILE A 63 -7.70 -10.33 -8.49
N TYR A 64 -7.85 -11.66 -8.54
CA TYR A 64 -7.20 -12.56 -7.59
C TYR A 64 -5.82 -12.95 -8.11
N LEU A 65 -4.83 -12.88 -7.23
CA LEU A 65 -3.44 -13.25 -7.53
C LEU A 65 -3.01 -14.34 -6.55
N ASN A 66 -2.18 -15.28 -7.00
CA ASN A 66 -1.52 -16.22 -6.09
C ASN A 66 -0.55 -15.46 -5.16
N GLY A 67 -0.16 -16.09 -4.04
CA GLY A 67 0.68 -15.45 -3.02
C GLY A 67 2.02 -14.95 -3.58
N ASP A 68 2.65 -15.76 -4.44
CA ASP A 68 3.96 -15.46 -5.02
C ASP A 68 3.90 -14.27 -5.98
N LEU A 69 2.88 -14.19 -6.84
CA LEU A 69 2.71 -13.08 -7.77
C LEU A 69 2.27 -11.81 -7.04
N ALA A 70 1.42 -11.91 -6.01
CA ALA A 70 1.08 -10.77 -5.15
C ALA A 70 2.31 -10.21 -4.42
N SER A 71 3.17 -11.08 -3.90
CA SER A 71 4.44 -10.70 -3.26
C SER A 71 5.36 -10.02 -4.28
N SER A 72 5.57 -10.65 -5.44
CA SER A 72 6.39 -10.14 -6.54
C SER A 72 5.93 -8.77 -7.02
N LEU A 73 4.61 -8.57 -7.11
CA LEU A 73 3.98 -7.31 -7.49
C LEU A 73 4.27 -6.21 -6.46
N SER A 74 4.21 -6.53 -5.18
CA SER A 74 4.50 -5.58 -4.10
C SER A 74 5.98 -5.21 -4.02
N HIS A 75 6.88 -6.17 -4.29
CA HIS A 75 8.32 -5.97 -4.29
C HIS A 75 8.75 -5.11 -5.47
N ASN A 76 8.27 -5.42 -6.68
CA ASN A 76 8.54 -4.62 -7.88
C ASN A 76 8.08 -3.17 -7.73
N TYR A 77 6.93 -2.93 -7.09
CA TYR A 77 6.48 -1.57 -6.81
C TYR A 77 7.50 -0.79 -6.00
N LYS A 78 8.00 -1.34 -4.88
CA LYS A 78 8.96 -0.66 -4.01
C LYS A 78 10.27 -0.37 -4.74
N ARG A 79 10.72 -1.32 -5.55
CA ARG A 79 11.92 -1.16 -6.37
C ARG A 79 11.73 -0.04 -7.39
N LEU A 80 10.65 -0.08 -8.16
CA LEU A 80 10.39 0.91 -9.22
C LEU A 80 10.13 2.31 -8.66
N ASP A 81 9.45 2.43 -7.51
CA ASP A 81 9.27 3.72 -6.82
C ASP A 81 10.61 4.30 -6.37
N LEU A 82 11.51 3.47 -5.82
CA LEU A 82 12.85 3.89 -5.44
C LEU A 82 13.69 4.30 -6.65
N ASP A 83 13.68 3.51 -7.73
CA ASP A 83 14.43 3.80 -8.95
C ASP A 83 13.96 5.14 -9.56
N LEU A 84 12.64 5.39 -9.62
CA LEU A 84 12.08 6.65 -10.14
C LEU A 84 12.34 7.85 -9.23
N ASP A 85 12.36 7.66 -7.91
CA ASP A 85 12.71 8.73 -6.97
C ASP A 85 14.19 9.10 -7.09
N GLN A 86 15.08 8.12 -7.24
CA GLN A 86 16.51 8.38 -7.41
C GLN A 86 16.84 9.05 -8.74
N ASP A 87 16.27 8.57 -9.85
CA ASP A 87 16.62 9.05 -11.18
C ASP A 87 15.92 10.37 -11.52
N TYR A 88 14.68 10.55 -11.03
CA TYR A 88 13.80 11.64 -11.48
C TYR A 88 13.09 12.39 -10.34
N GLY A 89 13.24 12.00 -9.08
CA GLY A 89 12.51 12.58 -7.95
C GLY A 89 10.99 12.36 -8.03
N LEU A 90 10.57 11.28 -8.70
CA LEU A 90 9.17 10.96 -8.98
C LEU A 90 8.67 9.85 -8.06
N SER A 91 7.75 10.19 -7.15
CA SER A 91 7.03 9.17 -6.36
C SER A 91 5.75 8.72 -7.07
N ILE A 92 5.60 7.41 -7.23
CA ILE A 92 4.44 6.80 -7.90
C ILE A 92 3.43 6.22 -6.91
N LYS A 93 2.15 6.39 -7.20
CA LYS A 93 1.05 5.80 -6.40
C LYS A 93 0.59 4.47 -6.97
N LYS A 94 0.42 3.46 -6.11
CA LYS A 94 -0.03 2.10 -6.45
C LYS A 94 -1.28 2.07 -7.35
N THR A 95 -2.37 2.69 -6.88
CA THR A 95 -3.69 2.60 -7.54
C THR A 95 -3.86 3.51 -8.74
N ARG A 96 -3.09 4.59 -8.83
CA ARG A 96 -3.22 5.59 -9.90
C ARG A 96 -2.22 5.38 -11.04
N HIS A 97 -1.03 4.87 -10.73
CA HIS A 97 0.07 4.78 -11.70
C HIS A 97 0.50 3.34 -11.92
N TYR A 98 0.89 2.64 -10.84
CA TYR A 98 1.53 1.33 -10.95
C TYR A 98 0.62 0.23 -11.52
N TYR A 99 -0.55 -0.01 -10.93
CA TYR A 99 -1.44 -1.08 -11.43
C TYR A 99 -1.97 -0.81 -12.85
N PRO A 100 -2.43 0.41 -13.19
CA PRO A 100 -2.80 0.70 -14.58
C PRO A 100 -1.64 0.50 -15.56
N LEU A 101 -0.42 0.85 -15.18
CA LEU A 101 0.77 0.66 -16.03
C LEU A 101 1.02 -0.83 -16.30
N ILE A 102 0.94 -1.67 -15.27
CA ILE A 102 1.12 -3.12 -15.42
C ILE A 102 0.04 -3.73 -16.31
N VAL A 103 -1.22 -3.32 -16.14
CA VAL A 103 -2.31 -3.81 -17.00
C VAL A 103 -2.06 -3.41 -18.44
N LYS A 104 -1.66 -2.15 -18.71
CA LYS A 104 -1.35 -1.69 -20.06
C LYS A 104 -0.21 -2.48 -20.70
N LEU A 105 0.93 -2.59 -20.01
CA LEU A 105 2.10 -3.35 -20.50
C LEU A 105 1.78 -4.84 -20.64
N GLY A 106 0.94 -5.39 -19.77
CA GLY A 106 0.49 -6.78 -19.85
C GLY A 106 -0.38 -7.03 -21.08
N LEU A 107 -1.30 -6.11 -21.40
CA LEU A 107 -2.12 -6.21 -22.62
C LEU A 107 -1.28 -6.10 -23.89
N GLU A 108 -0.35 -5.14 -23.94
CA GLU A 108 0.60 -5.02 -25.06
C GLU A 108 1.38 -6.32 -25.27
N ARG A 109 1.83 -6.96 -24.18
CA ARG A 109 2.51 -8.26 -24.27
C ARG A 109 1.59 -9.41 -24.66
N LEU A 110 0.33 -9.40 -24.26
CA LEU A 110 -0.62 -10.43 -24.67
C LEU A 110 -0.97 -10.34 -26.17
N GLU A 111 -0.98 -9.14 -26.75
CA GLU A 111 -1.19 -8.93 -28.19
C GLU A 111 -0.04 -9.48 -29.05
N GLU A 112 1.17 -9.50 -28.51
CA GLU A 112 2.37 -10.03 -29.20
C GLU A 112 2.46 -11.56 -29.18
N LEU A 113 1.70 -12.24 -28.32
CA LEU A 113 1.82 -13.68 -28.10
C LEU A 113 0.88 -14.50 -28.97
N GLU A 114 1.36 -15.65 -29.43
CA GLU A 114 0.52 -16.60 -30.15
C GLU A 114 -0.41 -17.37 -29.21
N SER A 115 -1.54 -17.84 -29.74
CA SER A 115 -2.53 -18.59 -28.95
C SER A 115 -1.96 -19.83 -28.27
N LYS A 116 -0.92 -20.45 -28.85
CA LYS A 116 -0.24 -21.60 -28.25
C LYS A 116 0.55 -21.20 -27.00
N GLU A 117 1.30 -20.11 -27.06
CA GLU A 117 2.11 -19.61 -25.93
C GLU A 117 1.22 -19.10 -24.79
N ILE A 118 0.07 -18.49 -25.13
CA ILE A 118 -0.92 -18.09 -24.13
C ILE A 118 -1.47 -19.31 -23.39
N LYS A 119 -1.77 -20.40 -24.10
CA LYS A 119 -2.23 -21.66 -23.49
C LYS A 119 -1.19 -22.23 -22.53
N GLU A 120 0.06 -22.31 -22.94
CA GLU A 120 1.16 -22.80 -22.11
C GLU A 120 1.31 -21.97 -20.82
N ARG A 121 1.21 -20.64 -20.89
CA ARG A 121 1.25 -19.78 -19.70
C ARG A 121 0.03 -19.89 -18.79
N ILE A 122 -1.15 -20.14 -19.33
CA ILE A 122 -2.34 -20.40 -18.51
C ILE A 122 -2.15 -21.70 -17.72
N GLU A 123 -1.62 -22.74 -18.36
CA GLU A 123 -1.32 -24.01 -17.68
C GLU A 123 -0.29 -23.79 -16.55
N GLU A 124 0.77 -23.00 -16.77
CA GLU A 124 1.74 -22.66 -15.71
C GLU A 124 1.13 -21.91 -14.52
N LEU A 125 0.10 -21.07 -14.73
CA LEU A 125 -0.58 -20.35 -13.66
C LEU A 125 -1.51 -21.25 -12.84
N GLU A 126 -2.05 -22.30 -13.46
CA GLU A 126 -2.95 -23.26 -12.82
C GLU A 126 -2.20 -24.43 -12.18
N VAL A 127 -0.98 -24.73 -12.67
CA VAL A 127 -0.11 -25.76 -12.10
C VAL A 127 0.44 -25.26 -10.76
N LYS A 128 -0.20 -25.76 -9.70
CA LYS A 128 0.16 -25.56 -8.30
C LYS A 128 1.13 -26.63 -7.81
#